data_AF-A0A8J4TQQ2-F1
#
_entry.id   AF-A0A8J4TQQ2-F1
#
_cell.length_a   1.000
_cell.length_b   1.000
_cell.length_c   1.000
_cell.angle_alpha   90.00
_cell.angle_beta   90.00
_cell.angle_gamma   90.00
#
_symmetry.space_group_name_H-M   'P 1'
#
loop_
_entity.id
_entity.type
_entity.pdbx_description
1 polymer ?
#
loop_
_entity_poly.entity_id
_entity_poly.type
_entity_poly.pdbx_seq_one_letter_code
_entity_poly.pdbx_strand_id
1 'polypeptide(L)'
;MKQIQPVASRGNLGVGVQCSVGRDEESGRAYSTKRGPFHEVFNLSENERPLAVCEHGWRCCLINRDRKMPTDYIRNGYLYVTENYLCFESSSSRSTSSKKNKVIKLQDITDIQKYKVLSVLPGSGMGISIATPSTQK
;
A
#
# COMPACT_ATOMS: atom_id res chain seq x y z
N MET A 1 58.32 -6.01 29.52
CA MET A 1 57.49 -6.94 28.73
C MET A 1 56.20 -6.22 28.37
N LYS A 2 56.00 -5.87 27.09
CA LYS A 2 54.79 -5.17 26.60
C LYS A 2 53.91 -6.21 25.90
N GLN A 3 52.74 -6.47 26.47
CA GLN A 3 51.79 -7.48 26.03
C GLN A 3 51.03 -6.97 24.79
N ILE A 4 51.13 -7.72 23.69
CA ILE A 4 50.44 -7.47 22.42
C ILE A 4 49.09 -8.21 22.48
N GLN A 5 47.98 -7.50 22.26
CA GLN A 5 46.67 -8.12 22.13
C GLN A 5 46.40 -8.50 20.66
N PRO A 6 45.85 -9.70 20.36
CA PRO A 6 45.51 -10.10 19.01
C PRO A 6 44.18 -9.46 18.57
N VAL A 7 44.18 -8.87 17.37
CA VAL A 7 42.95 -8.41 16.70
C VAL A 7 42.27 -9.64 16.10
N ALA A 8 41.06 -9.95 16.57
CA ALA A 8 40.22 -11.00 15.99
C ALA A 8 39.42 -10.43 14.81
N SER A 9 39.78 -10.84 13.59
CA SER A 9 38.96 -10.62 12.39
C SER A 9 37.63 -11.38 12.52
N ARG A 10 36.52 -10.64 12.62
CA ARG A 10 35.17 -11.21 12.58
C ARG A 10 34.75 -11.43 11.13
N GLY A 11 34.48 -12.69 10.79
CA GLY A 11 33.91 -13.11 9.51
C GLY A 11 32.42 -12.78 9.36
N ASN A 12 32.01 -12.76 8.09
CA ASN A 12 30.68 -12.63 7.50
C ASN A 12 29.48 -13.14 8.32
N LEU A 13 28.37 -12.40 8.26
CA LEU A 13 27.03 -12.94 7.97
C LEU A 13 26.10 -11.81 7.52
N GLY A 14 25.35 -12.08 6.45
CA GLY A 14 24.59 -11.09 5.68
C GLY A 14 23.58 -10.32 6.51
N VAL A 15 23.49 -9.02 6.23
CA VAL A 15 22.40 -8.17 6.70
C VAL A 15 21.16 -8.56 5.90
N GLY A 16 20.44 -9.56 6.40
CA GLY A 16 19.06 -9.82 6.05
C GLY A 16 18.22 -8.61 6.43
N VAL A 17 17.39 -8.18 5.50
CA VAL A 17 16.34 -7.17 5.67
C VAL A 17 15.55 -7.48 6.94
N GLN A 18 15.66 -6.62 7.94
CA GLN A 18 14.79 -6.68 9.11
C GLN A 18 13.39 -6.19 8.69
N CYS A 19 12.52 -7.14 8.38
CA CYS A 19 11.09 -6.93 8.44
C CYS A 19 10.72 -6.69 9.90
N SER A 20 10.46 -5.42 10.25
CA SER A 20 9.94 -5.06 11.55
C SER A 20 8.54 -5.65 11.72
N VAL A 21 8.47 -6.75 12.44
CA VAL A 21 7.25 -7.29 13.05
C VAL A 21 6.89 -6.37 14.21
N GLY A 22 6.09 -5.35 13.93
CA GLY A 22 5.38 -4.60 14.96
C GLY A 22 4.17 -5.42 15.39
N ARG A 23 4.26 -6.05 16.56
CA ARG A 23 3.13 -6.64 17.28
C ARG A 23 2.24 -5.50 17.75
N ASP A 24 0.97 -5.57 17.40
CA ASP A 24 -0.14 -5.12 18.24
C ASP A 24 -1.30 -6.07 17.96
N GLU A 25 -1.54 -6.98 18.91
CA GLU A 25 -2.79 -7.72 19.01
C GLU A 25 -3.83 -6.85 19.74
N GLU A 26 -5.08 -7.05 19.35
CA GLU A 26 -6.28 -7.07 20.21
C GLU A 26 -7.44 -6.18 19.73
N SER A 27 -8.51 -6.91 19.40
CA SER A 27 -9.92 -6.55 19.55
C SER A 27 -10.63 -5.80 18.43
N GLY A 28 -11.44 -6.57 17.69
CA GLY A 28 -12.86 -6.24 17.58
C GLY A 28 -13.26 -5.38 16.38
N ARG A 29 -13.33 -6.02 15.20
CA ARG A 29 -14.40 -5.92 14.16
C ARG A 29 -13.80 -6.43 12.86
N ALA A 30 -14.40 -7.49 12.30
CA ALA A 30 -13.86 -8.26 11.17
C ALA A 30 -13.64 -7.48 9.85
N TYR A 31 -13.87 -6.16 9.80
CA TYR A 31 -13.77 -5.35 8.58
C TYR A 31 -13.37 -3.89 8.88
N SER A 32 -12.37 -3.68 9.73
CA SER A 32 -11.88 -2.32 10.07
C SER A 32 -10.61 -1.97 9.30
N THR A 33 -10.60 -0.75 8.75
CA THR A 33 -9.35 -0.10 8.35
C THR A 33 -8.64 0.44 9.60
N LYS A 34 -7.41 0.95 9.45
CA LYS A 34 -6.69 1.62 10.55
C LYS A 34 -7.40 2.86 11.07
N ARG A 35 -8.40 3.36 10.36
CA ARG A 35 -9.11 4.62 10.64
C ARG A 35 -10.56 4.43 11.07
N GLY A 36 -11.07 3.19 11.12
CA GLY A 36 -12.46 2.89 11.46
C GLY A 36 -13.12 1.89 10.51
N PRO A 37 -14.45 1.72 10.59
CA PRO A 37 -15.21 0.80 9.77
C PRO A 37 -14.96 1.04 8.27
N PHE A 38 -14.78 -0.04 7.50
CA PHE A 38 -14.42 0.05 6.09
C PHE A 38 -15.39 0.89 5.26
N HIS A 39 -16.70 0.65 5.44
CA HIS A 39 -17.74 1.36 4.69
C HIS A 39 -17.74 2.86 4.98
N GLU A 40 -17.48 3.30 6.22
CA GLU A 40 -17.38 4.72 6.56
C GLU A 40 -16.16 5.37 5.92
N VAL A 41 -15.00 4.67 5.94
CA VAL A 41 -13.74 5.21 5.42
C VAL A 41 -13.76 5.42 3.92
N PHE A 42 -14.51 4.59 3.20
CA PHE A 42 -14.68 4.68 1.75
C PHE A 42 -16.02 5.26 1.30
N ASN A 43 -16.91 5.60 2.25
CA ASN A 43 -18.27 6.06 1.99
C ASN A 43 -19.04 5.09 1.06
N LEU A 44 -19.04 3.82 1.43
CA LEU A 44 -19.69 2.70 0.74
C LEU A 44 -20.92 2.20 1.52
N SER A 45 -21.66 1.26 0.93
CA SER A 45 -22.72 0.54 1.63
C SER A 45 -22.14 -0.27 2.80
N GLU A 46 -22.91 -0.43 3.88
CA GLU A 46 -22.52 -1.22 5.06
C GLU A 46 -22.26 -2.72 4.76
N ASN A 47 -22.78 -3.21 3.62
CA ASN A 47 -22.56 -4.58 3.16
C ASN A 47 -21.19 -4.77 2.49
N GLU A 48 -20.53 -3.68 2.08
CA GLU A 48 -19.23 -3.75 1.42
C GLU A 48 -18.12 -4.09 2.40
N ARG A 49 -17.39 -5.15 2.09
CA ARG A 49 -16.32 -5.69 2.92
C ARG A 49 -15.14 -6.10 2.05
N PRO A 50 -13.90 -5.92 2.51
CA PRO A 50 -12.74 -6.48 1.84
C PRO A 50 -12.87 -7.99 1.66
N LEU A 51 -12.43 -8.52 0.52
CA LEU A 51 -12.26 -9.95 0.30
C LEU A 51 -11.26 -10.52 1.30
N ALA A 52 -11.46 -11.76 1.74
CA ALA A 52 -10.63 -12.41 2.77
C ALA A 52 -9.12 -12.39 2.45
N VAL A 53 -8.77 -12.54 1.17
CA VAL A 53 -7.39 -12.52 0.67
C VAL A 53 -6.68 -11.17 0.87
N CYS A 54 -7.44 -10.08 0.97
CA CYS A 54 -6.97 -8.73 1.21
C CYS A 54 -7.68 -8.08 2.40
N GLU A 55 -8.06 -8.86 3.42
CA GLU A 55 -8.80 -8.38 4.59
C GLU A 55 -8.10 -7.20 5.29
N HIS A 56 -6.78 -7.31 5.44
CA HIS A 56 -5.94 -6.25 6.00
C HIS A 56 -5.37 -5.27 4.97
N GLY A 57 -5.71 -5.47 3.69
CA GLY A 57 -5.22 -4.68 2.56
C GLY A 57 -3.77 -4.99 2.16
N TRP A 58 -3.45 -4.74 0.91
CA TRP A 58 -2.09 -4.86 0.40
C TRP A 58 -1.37 -3.52 0.41
N ARG A 59 -0.21 -3.48 1.06
CA ARG A 59 0.63 -2.28 1.07
C ARG A 59 1.08 -1.97 -0.36
N CYS A 60 0.75 -0.78 -0.85
CA CYS A 60 1.10 -0.36 -2.20
C CYS A 60 1.33 1.15 -2.31
N CYS A 61 1.72 1.59 -3.50
CA CYS A 61 1.89 2.99 -3.83
C CYS A 61 0.97 3.36 -5.00
N LEU A 62 0.10 4.35 -4.82
CA LEU A 62 -0.65 4.96 -5.92
C LEU A 62 0.27 5.92 -6.66
N ILE A 63 0.37 5.74 -7.98
CA ILE A 63 1.15 6.61 -8.87
C ILE A 63 0.19 7.46 -9.71
N ASN A 64 0.18 8.77 -9.49
CA ASN A 64 -0.55 9.74 -10.30
C ASN A 64 0.37 10.31 -11.38
N ARG A 65 0.19 9.86 -12.62
CA ARG A 65 1.04 10.25 -13.77
C ARG A 65 0.78 11.66 -14.29
N ASP A 66 -0.35 12.28 -13.93
CA ASP A 66 -0.68 13.64 -14.38
C ASP A 66 0.01 14.74 -13.55
N ARG A 67 0.57 14.40 -12.39
CA ARG A 67 1.24 15.35 -11.49
C ARG A 67 2.67 15.61 -11.95
N LYS A 68 3.01 16.88 -12.19
CA LYS A 68 4.35 17.33 -12.58
C LYS A 68 5.37 17.39 -11.42
N MET A 69 4.92 17.38 -10.16
CA MET A 69 5.80 17.54 -8.99
C MET A 69 6.16 16.19 -8.33
N PRO A 70 7.44 15.92 -8.03
CA PRO A 70 7.93 14.64 -7.47
C PRO A 70 7.32 14.24 -6.13
N THR A 71 6.85 15.18 -5.33
CA THR A 71 6.30 14.91 -3.99
C THR A 71 4.82 14.53 -4.02
N ASP A 72 4.14 14.72 -5.15
CA ASP A 72 2.68 14.53 -5.28
C ASP A 72 2.27 13.35 -6.17
N TYR A 73 3.21 12.79 -6.94
CA TYR A 73 2.92 11.70 -7.87
C TYR A 73 2.87 10.32 -7.20
N ILE A 74 3.54 10.10 -6.07
CA ILE A 74 3.49 8.81 -5.34
C ILE A 74 2.81 8.99 -4.00
N ARG A 75 1.86 8.11 -3.70
CA ARG A 75 1.19 8.05 -2.39
C ARG A 75 1.24 6.64 -1.84
N ASN A 76 1.79 6.48 -0.65
CA ASN A 76 1.77 5.22 0.08
C ASN A 76 0.37 4.95 0.65
N GLY A 77 -0.04 3.69 0.65
CA GLY A 77 -1.34 3.29 1.12
C GLY A 77 -1.55 1.78 1.17
N TYR A 78 -2.81 1.41 1.32
CA TYR A 78 -3.28 0.03 1.28
C TYR A 78 -4.33 -0.11 0.18
N LEU A 79 -4.25 -1.19 -0.58
CA LEU A 79 -5.22 -1.57 -1.60
C LEU A 79 -6.12 -2.67 -1.04
N TYR A 80 -7.42 -2.46 -1.17
CA TYR A 80 -8.47 -3.39 -0.81
C TYR A 80 -9.30 -3.70 -2.05
N VAL A 81 -9.78 -4.93 -2.12
CA VAL A 81 -10.73 -5.38 -3.13
C VAL A 81 -11.97 -5.85 -2.38
N THR A 82 -13.15 -5.45 -2.83
CA THR A 82 -14.43 -5.97 -2.37
C THR A 82 -15.13 -6.69 -3.52
N GLU A 83 -16.37 -7.12 -3.34
CA GLU A 83 -17.17 -7.72 -4.42
C GLU A 83 -17.43 -6.73 -5.58
N ASN A 84 -17.53 -5.43 -5.28
CA ASN A 84 -17.95 -4.43 -6.25
C ASN A 84 -16.93 -3.29 -6.45
N TYR A 85 -15.92 -3.17 -5.57
CA TYR A 85 -15.00 -2.03 -5.57
C TYR A 85 -13.52 -2.41 -5.43
N LEU A 86 -12.67 -1.59 -6.05
CA LEU A 86 -11.25 -1.48 -5.77
C LEU A 86 -11.01 -0.19 -4.98
N CYS A 87 -10.47 -0.32 -3.78
CA CYS A 87 -10.37 0.77 -2.81
C CYS A 87 -8.92 1.00 -2.38
N PHE A 88 -8.43 2.24 -2.51
CA PHE A 88 -7.11 2.64 -2.03
C PHE A 88 -7.23 3.57 -0.83
N GLU A 89 -6.70 3.14 0.31
CA GLU A 89 -6.59 3.95 1.52
C GLU A 89 -5.22 4.65 1.57
N SER A 90 -5.22 5.98 1.66
CA SER A 90 -3.98 6.73 1.80
C SER A 90 -3.38 6.61 3.21
N SER A 91 -2.09 6.29 3.34
CA SER A 91 -1.39 6.26 4.64
C SER A 91 -0.99 7.65 5.16
N SER A 92 -1.34 8.74 4.47
CA SER A 92 -0.98 10.10 4.87
C SER A 92 -1.60 10.47 6.23
N SER A 93 -0.78 10.57 7.27
CA SER A 93 -1.16 11.01 8.63
C SER A 93 -1.61 12.47 8.70
N ARG A 94 -1.19 13.31 7.75
CA ARG A 94 -1.53 14.76 7.69
C ARG A 94 -2.99 15.06 7.35
N SER A 95 -3.82 14.06 7.12
CA SER A 95 -5.21 14.28 6.70
C SER A 95 -6.11 13.20 7.26
N THR A 96 -6.88 13.56 8.27
CA THR A 96 -8.13 12.90 8.71
C THR A 96 -9.19 12.86 7.61
N SER A 97 -8.94 13.51 6.46
CA SER A 97 -9.86 13.51 5.33
C SER A 97 -9.65 12.30 4.41
N SER A 98 -10.67 11.44 4.34
CA SER A 98 -10.85 10.37 3.33
C SER A 98 -10.85 10.89 1.88
N LYS A 99 -10.83 12.20 1.65
CA LYS A 99 -10.75 12.83 0.30
C LYS A 99 -9.55 12.37 -0.55
N LYS A 100 -8.52 11.77 0.06
CA LYS A 100 -7.36 11.21 -0.66
C LYS A 100 -7.51 9.72 -0.99
N ASN A 101 -8.47 9.04 -0.39
CA ASN A 101 -8.80 7.67 -0.72
C ASN A 101 -9.38 7.63 -2.14
N LYS A 102 -9.21 6.48 -2.81
CA LYS A 102 -9.78 6.25 -4.13
C LYS A 102 -10.68 5.04 -4.06
N VAL A 103 -11.82 5.15 -4.73
CA VAL A 103 -12.82 4.10 -4.86
C VAL A 103 -13.14 4.00 -6.34
N ILE A 104 -12.96 2.80 -6.89
CA ILE A 104 -13.22 2.50 -8.29
C ILE A 104 -14.19 1.33 -8.31
N LYS A 105 -15.32 1.45 -8.99
CA LYS A 105 -16.22 0.31 -9.19
C LYS A 105 -15.56 -0.70 -10.12
N LEU A 106 -15.61 -1.98 -9.78
CA LEU A 106 -15.02 -3.03 -10.61
C LEU A 106 -15.66 -3.09 -12.00
N GLN A 107 -16.97 -2.86 -12.09
CA GLN A 107 -17.71 -2.75 -13.35
C GLN A 107 -17.24 -1.59 -14.26
N ASP A 108 -16.62 -0.56 -13.68
CA ASP A 108 -16.13 0.59 -14.44
C ASP A 108 -14.68 0.37 -14.90
N ILE A 109 -14.05 -0.76 -14.55
CA ILE A 109 -12.71 -1.09 -15.01
C ILE A 109 -12.81 -1.69 -16.41
N THR A 110 -12.16 -1.05 -17.38
CA THR A 110 -12.15 -1.48 -18.78
C THR A 110 -10.90 -2.26 -19.14
N ASP A 111 -9.79 -2.04 -18.43
CA ASP A 111 -8.54 -2.76 -18.66
C ASP A 111 -7.66 -2.84 -17.40
N ILE A 112 -6.94 -3.95 -17.26
CA ILE A 112 -5.98 -4.21 -16.18
C ILE A 112 -4.69 -4.72 -16.80
N GLN A 113 -3.63 -3.94 -16.66
CA GLN A 113 -2.32 -4.28 -17.23
C GLN A 113 -1.27 -4.43 -16.15
N LYS A 114 -0.37 -5.41 -16.33
CA LYS A 114 0.89 -5.43 -15.58
C LYS A 114 1.71 -4.22 -16.00
N TYR A 115 2.03 -3.37 -15.04
CA TYR A 115 2.79 -2.16 -15.28
C TYR A 115 4.22 -2.34 -14.76
N LYS A 116 5.20 -2.06 -15.61
CA LYS A 116 6.59 -1.93 -15.17
C LYS A 116 6.76 -0.54 -14.58
N VAL A 117 6.86 -0.49 -13.26
CA VAL A 117 7.12 0.72 -12.50
C VAL A 117 8.48 1.28 -12.92
N LEU A 118 8.61 2.61 -12.95
CA LEU A 118 9.81 3.33 -13.42
C LEU A 118 11.08 2.69 -12.84
N SER A 119 12.12 2.54 -13.67
CA SER A 119 13.38 1.86 -13.31
C SER A 119 14.11 2.48 -12.11
N VAL A 120 13.73 3.70 -11.72
CA VAL A 120 14.32 4.48 -10.64
C VAL A 120 13.67 4.28 -9.26
N LEU A 121 12.57 3.51 -9.16
CA LEU A 121 11.89 3.28 -7.88
C LEU A 121 12.43 2.02 -7.17
N PRO A 122 12.72 2.08 -5.85
CA PRO A 122 13.24 0.93 -5.12
C PRO A 122 12.20 -0.20 -5.02
N GLY A 123 12.61 -1.43 -5.34
CA GLY A 123 11.76 -2.65 -5.29
C GLY A 123 11.83 -3.47 -6.58
N SER A 124 11.02 -4.53 -6.68
CA SER A 124 10.94 -5.41 -7.87
C SER A 124 10.23 -4.76 -9.07
N GLY A 125 9.79 -3.50 -8.96
CA GLY A 125 9.30 -2.69 -10.08
C GLY A 125 7.99 -3.18 -10.71
N MET A 126 7.23 -4.04 -10.04
CA MET A 126 5.96 -4.56 -10.56
C MET A 126 4.78 -3.77 -10.00
N GLY A 127 3.95 -3.25 -10.89
CA GLY A 127 2.72 -2.54 -10.57
C GLY A 127 1.57 -3.03 -11.43
N ILE A 128 0.39 -2.49 -11.18
CA ILE A 128 -0.79 -2.68 -12.03
C ILE A 128 -1.24 -1.30 -12.52
N SER A 129 -1.65 -1.25 -13.79
CA SER A 129 -2.36 -0.11 -14.35
C SER A 129 -3.82 -0.48 -14.47
N ILE A 130 -4.70 0.36 -13.96
CA ILE A 130 -6.15 0.21 -14.04
C ILE A 130 -6.66 1.31 -14.95
N ALA A 131 -7.36 0.93 -16.02
CA ALA A 131 -8.07 1.86 -16.87
C ALA A 131 -9.56 1.83 -16.52
N THR A 132 -10.13 3.02 -16.35
CA THR A 132 -11.55 3.31 -16.27
C THR A 132 -11.92 4.32 -17.37
N PRO A 133 -13.21 4.49 -17.73
CA PRO A 133 -13.65 5.50 -18.69
C PRO A 133 -13.17 6.92 -18.35
N SER A 134 -12.99 7.22 -17.07
CA SER A 134 -12.48 8.51 -16.58
C SER A 134 -10.95 8.69 -16.67
N THR A 135 -10.21 7.64 -17.04
CA THR A 135 -8.74 7.66 -17.17
C THR A 135 -8.25 7.49 -18.60
N GLN A 136 -9.13 7.15 -19.56
CA GLN A 136 -8.84 7.28 -20.99
C GLN A 136 -8.92 8.77 -21.35
N LYS A 137 -7.79 9.34 -21.79
CA LYS A 137 -7.75 10.65 -22.45
C LYS A 137 -7.95 10.48 -23.94
#